data_AF-A0A3R9MFE4-F1
#
_entry.id   AF-A0A3R9MFE4-F1
#
_cell.length_a   1.000
_cell.length_b   1.000
_cell.length_c   1.000
_cell.angle_alpha   90.00
_cell.angle_beta   90.00
_cell.angle_gamma   90.00
#
_symmetry.space_group_name_H-M   'P 1'
#
loop_
_entity.id
_entity.type
_entity.pdbx_description
1 polymer ?
#
loop_
_entity_poly.entity_id
_entity_poly.type
_entity_poly.pdbx_seq_one_letter_code
_entity_poly.pdbx_strand_id
1 'polypeptide(L)'
;MIPKFRAWSKLASRMYIVNGLYFDSGMVQYANNDNAIRFIKLENIILMQSTGLFDKNGKEIFDGDIVKRYRSPFFKAEWEYQIETVVKREACLLLEKKFGRNSATMSFGSPFAKSDLLEVVGNIYENPELLEVKR
;
A
#
# COMPACT_ATOMS: atom_id res chain seq x y z
N MET A 1 14.69 -11.26 -3.55
CA MET A 1 13.58 -10.92 -2.63
C MET A 1 12.45 -11.91 -2.87
N ILE A 2 11.90 -12.54 -1.83
CA ILE A 2 10.74 -13.42 -1.95
C ILE A 2 9.49 -12.55 -2.11
N PRO A 3 8.68 -12.70 -3.18
CA PRO A 3 7.46 -11.91 -3.35
C PRO A 3 6.47 -12.19 -2.22
N LYS A 4 6.01 -11.14 -1.54
CA LYS A 4 4.91 -11.20 -0.57
C LYS A 4 3.69 -10.49 -1.12
N PHE A 5 2.50 -10.98 -0.78
CA PHE A 5 1.24 -10.42 -1.22
C PHE A 5 0.27 -10.29 -0.06
N ARG A 6 -0.58 -9.27 -0.16
CA ARG A 6 -1.84 -9.17 0.56
C ARG A 6 -2.96 -9.01 -0.46
N ALA A 7 -4.19 -9.32 -0.08
CA ALA A 7 -5.32 -9.30 -0.99
C ALA A 7 -6.51 -8.56 -0.37
N TRP A 8 -7.09 -7.66 -1.13
CA TRP A 8 -8.42 -7.11 -0.84
C TRP A 8 -9.49 -8.08 -1.35
N SER A 9 -10.38 -8.55 -0.47
CA SER A 9 -11.54 -9.35 -0.87
C SER A 9 -12.70 -8.46 -1.27
N LYS A 10 -13.16 -8.60 -2.51
CA LYS A 10 -14.35 -7.90 -3.03
C LYS A 10 -15.65 -8.38 -2.41
N LEU A 11 -15.66 -9.62 -1.88
CA LEU A 11 -16.84 -10.25 -1.29
C LEU A 11 -17.02 -9.87 0.17
N ALA A 12 -15.93 -9.82 0.93
CA ALA A 12 -15.95 -9.57 2.37
C ALA A 12 -15.58 -8.13 2.73
N SER A 13 -15.16 -7.32 1.75
CA SER A 13 -14.61 -5.98 1.95
C SER A 13 -13.58 -5.93 3.08
N ARG A 14 -12.60 -6.83 2.99
CA ARG A 14 -11.57 -7.05 4.01
C ARG A 14 -10.22 -7.38 3.38
N MET A 15 -9.16 -6.96 4.07
CA MET A 15 -7.79 -7.36 3.77
C MET A 15 -7.41 -8.73 4.35
N TYR A 16 -6.70 -9.50 3.54
CA TYR A 16 -6.13 -10.79 3.91
C TYR A 16 -4.65 -10.87 3.56
N ILE A 17 -3.88 -11.58 4.37
CA ILE A 17 -2.50 -11.95 4.03
C ILE A 17 -2.56 -13.19 3.14
N VAL A 18 -1.87 -13.13 2.00
CA VAL A 18 -1.81 -14.22 1.03
C VAL A 18 -0.69 -15.16 1.43
N ASN A 19 -1.03 -16.42 1.67
CA ASN A 19 -0.09 -17.48 2.01
C ASN A 19 0.32 -18.31 0.79
N GLY A 20 -0.53 -18.36 -0.24
CA GLY A 20 -0.26 -19.14 -1.45
C GLY A 20 -1.10 -18.69 -2.65
N LEU A 21 -0.49 -18.79 -3.84
CA LEU A 21 -1.13 -18.52 -5.13
C LEU A 21 -1.11 -19.81 -5.96
N TYR A 22 -2.28 -20.25 -6.40
CA TYR A 22 -2.48 -21.49 -7.15
C TYR A 22 -3.03 -21.11 -8.53
N PHE A 23 -2.13 -20.91 -9.49
CA PHE A 23 -2.48 -20.40 -10.83
C PHE A 23 -3.23 -21.44 -11.68
N ASP A 24 -2.95 -22.72 -11.46
CA ASP A 24 -3.62 -23.86 -12.10
C ASP A 24 -5.12 -23.90 -11.79
N SER A 25 -5.48 -23.60 -10.53
CA SER A 25 -6.86 -23.60 -10.04
C SER A 25 -7.48 -22.20 -9.95
N GLY A 26 -6.69 -21.15 -10.20
CA GLY A 26 -7.12 -19.75 -10.05
C GLY A 26 -7.50 -19.40 -8.61
N MET A 27 -6.85 -20.01 -7.63
CA MET A 27 -7.17 -19.87 -6.19
C MET A 27 -6.07 -19.16 -5.43
N VAL A 28 -6.46 -18.47 -4.38
CA VAL A 28 -5.57 -17.82 -3.42
C VAL A 28 -5.85 -18.38 -2.04
N GLN A 29 -4.80 -18.91 -1.43
CA GLN A 29 -4.82 -19.30 -0.03
C GLN A 29 -4.52 -18.08 0.84
N TYR A 30 -5.35 -17.86 1.83
CA TYR A 30 -5.16 -16.80 2.81
C TYR A 30 -5.35 -17.31 4.22
N ALA A 31 -4.73 -16.62 5.18
CA ALA A 31 -4.93 -16.87 6.60
C ALA A 31 -5.73 -15.75 7.27
N ASN A 32 -6.55 -16.14 8.24
CA ASN A 32 -7.09 -15.25 9.25
C ASN A 32 -6.39 -15.52 10.59
N ASN A 33 -6.72 -14.72 11.61
CA ASN A 33 -6.22 -14.85 12.97
C ASN A 33 -6.53 -16.21 13.65
N ASP A 34 -7.27 -17.10 12.99
CA ASP A 34 -7.65 -18.43 13.47
C ASP A 34 -6.81 -19.57 12.85
N ASN A 35 -5.77 -19.26 12.07
CA ASN A 35 -4.92 -20.23 11.36
C ASN A 35 -5.67 -21.21 10.43
N ALA A 36 -6.96 -20.99 10.15
CA ALA A 36 -7.73 -21.83 9.25
C ALA A 36 -7.29 -21.60 7.80
N ILE A 37 -7.00 -22.69 7.08
CA ILE A 37 -6.69 -22.64 5.65
C ILE A 37 -7.99 -22.31 4.90
N ARG A 38 -7.99 -21.18 4.19
CA ARG A 38 -9.11 -20.76 3.36
C ARG A 38 -8.65 -20.43 1.95
N PHE A 39 -9.55 -20.63 1.00
CA PHE A 39 -9.31 -20.34 -0.41
C PHE A 39 -10.34 -19.35 -0.93
N ILE A 40 -9.89 -18.43 -1.77
CA ILE A 40 -10.74 -17.51 -2.51
C ILE A 40 -10.27 -17.48 -3.97
N LYS A 41 -11.21 -17.41 -4.90
CA LYS A 41 -10.87 -17.30 -6.32
C LYS A 41 -10.16 -15.98 -6.60
N LEU A 42 -9.17 -16.02 -7.50
CA LEU A 42 -8.38 -14.86 -7.91
C LEU A 42 -9.25 -13.72 -8.47
N GLU A 43 -10.36 -14.04 -9.12
CA GLU A 43 -11.34 -13.06 -9.65
C GLU A 43 -12.02 -12.22 -8.56
N ASN A 44 -12.17 -12.79 -7.36
CA ASN A 44 -12.88 -12.19 -6.22
C ASN A 44 -11.96 -11.36 -5.32
N ILE A 45 -10.69 -11.24 -5.68
CA ILE A 45 -9.72 -10.46 -4.92
C ILE A 45 -8.99 -9.45 -5.79
N ILE A 46 -8.29 -8.52 -5.13
CA ILE A 46 -7.29 -7.67 -5.76
C ILE A 46 -5.97 -7.89 -5.02
N LEU A 47 -4.96 -8.38 -5.73
CA LEU A 47 -3.63 -8.62 -5.17
C LEU A 47 -2.84 -7.32 -5.07
N MET A 48 -2.19 -7.14 -3.93
CA MET A 48 -1.29 -6.03 -3.64
C MET A 48 0.05 -6.62 -3.25
N GLN A 49 1.11 -6.27 -3.98
CA GLN A 49 2.44 -6.81 -3.74
C GLN A 49 3.23 -5.94 -2.78
N SER A 50 4.02 -6.55 -1.89
CA SER A 50 5.00 -5.85 -1.07
C SER A 50 6.08 -5.19 -1.94
N THR A 51 6.44 -3.96 -1.59
CA THR A 51 7.60 -3.27 -2.17
C THR A 51 8.93 -3.77 -1.62
N GLY A 52 8.91 -4.51 -0.49
CA GLY A 52 10.09 -4.88 0.28
C GLY A 52 10.66 -3.76 1.16
N LEU A 53 10.03 -2.58 1.16
CA LEU A 53 10.39 -1.44 1.98
C LEU A 53 9.49 -1.33 3.21
N PHE A 54 10.02 -0.72 4.25
CA PHE A 54 9.32 -0.48 5.50
C PHE A 54 9.26 1.02 5.78
N ASP A 55 8.09 1.48 6.16
CA ASP A 55 7.87 2.85 6.58
C ASP A 55 8.65 3.17 7.87
N LYS A 56 8.62 4.42 8.31
CA LYS A 56 9.34 4.87 9.51
C LYS A 56 8.94 4.15 10.81
N ASN A 57 7.74 3.55 10.84
CA ASN A 57 7.20 2.80 11.97
C ASN A 57 7.47 1.29 11.86
N GLY A 58 8.24 0.86 10.85
CA GLY A 58 8.53 -0.55 10.60
C GLY A 58 7.38 -1.32 9.95
N LYS A 59 6.37 -0.63 9.39
CA LYS A 59 5.26 -1.26 8.66
C LYS A 59 5.66 -1.45 7.19
N GLU A 60 5.52 -2.67 6.70
CA GLU A 60 5.82 -3.02 5.31
C GLU A 60 4.87 -2.29 4.35
N ILE A 61 5.44 -1.71 3.29
CA ILE A 61 4.72 -0.91 2.29
C ILE A 61 4.33 -1.80 1.10
N PHE A 62 3.06 -1.78 0.72
CA PHE A 62 2.49 -2.54 -0.39
C PHE A 62 1.99 -1.61 -1.50
N ASP A 63 1.86 -2.16 -2.70
CA ASP A 63 1.18 -1.52 -3.82
C ASP A 63 -0.24 -1.09 -3.42
N GLY A 64 -0.62 0.16 -3.70
CA GLY A 64 -1.89 0.76 -3.30
C GLY A 64 -1.99 1.20 -1.83
N ASP A 65 -0.90 1.18 -1.06
CA ASP A 65 -0.85 1.89 0.22
C ASP A 65 -0.89 3.41 0.01
N ILE A 66 -1.56 4.08 0.94
CA ILE A 66 -1.59 5.54 1.07
C ILE A 66 -0.59 5.91 2.16
N VAL A 67 0.42 6.70 1.80
CA VAL A 67 1.49 7.13 2.69
C VAL A 67 1.44 8.64 2.94
N LYS A 68 1.79 9.04 4.16
CA LYS A 68 2.18 10.41 4.47
C LYS A 68 3.69 10.52 4.34
N ARG A 69 4.14 11.45 3.50
CA ARG A 69 5.55 11.79 3.32
C ARG A 69 5.94 12.96 4.20
N TYR A 70 7.04 12.83 4.92
CA TYR A 70 7.64 13.86 5.76
C TYR A 70 8.80 14.54 5.03
N ARG A 71 8.98 15.85 5.26
CA ARG A 71 10.13 16.59 4.73
C ARG A 71 11.44 16.23 5.45
N SER A 72 11.34 15.88 6.73
CA SER A 72 12.44 15.48 7.61
C SER A 72 11.95 14.40 8.57
N PRO A 73 12.79 13.42 8.96
CA PRO A 73 12.37 12.38 9.90
C PRO A 73 12.20 12.92 11.33
N PHE A 74 12.75 14.11 11.62
CA PHE A 74 12.77 14.73 12.95
C PHE A 74 11.66 15.78 13.18
N PHE A 75 10.99 16.25 12.13
CA PHE A 75 9.97 17.30 12.23
C PHE A 75 8.59 16.77 11.81
N LYS A 76 7.62 16.88 12.74
CA LYS A 76 6.22 16.42 12.58
C LYS A 76 5.24 17.60 12.53
N ALA A 77 5.56 18.67 11.81
CA ALA A 77 4.60 19.76 11.67
C ALA A 77 3.43 19.33 10.76
N GLU A 78 2.18 19.60 11.16
CA GLU A 78 0.98 19.25 10.38
C GLU A 78 0.94 19.90 8.99
N TRP A 79 1.74 20.93 8.74
CA TRP A 79 1.79 21.65 7.47
C TRP A 79 2.86 21.11 6.51
N GLU A 80 3.60 20.07 6.88
CA GLU A 80 4.77 19.58 6.11
C GLU A 80 4.55 18.26 5.38
N TYR A 81 3.36 17.65 5.47
CA TYR A 81 3.13 16.32 4.90
C TYR A 81 2.41 16.34 3.55
N GLN A 82 2.78 15.39 2.69
CA GLN A 82 2.11 15.10 1.43
C GLN A 82 1.49 13.69 1.52
N ILE A 83 0.25 13.52 1.03
CA ILE A 83 -0.40 12.21 0.92
C ILE A 83 -0.08 11.66 -0.47
N GLU A 84 0.30 10.38 -0.55
CA GLU A 84 0.79 9.76 -1.79
C GLU A 84 0.31 8.31 -1.88
N THR A 85 0.16 7.79 -3.09
CA THR A 85 -0.23 6.39 -3.32
C THR A 85 0.95 5.62 -3.92
N VAL A 86 1.21 4.42 -3.43
CA VAL A 86 2.31 3.58 -3.94
C VAL A 86 1.84 2.84 -5.21
N VAL A 87 2.61 2.93 -6.30
CA VAL A 87 2.29 2.23 -7.57
C VAL A 87 3.49 1.41 -8.08
N LYS A 88 3.26 0.11 -8.26
CA LYS A 88 4.30 -0.88 -8.59
C LYS A 88 4.78 -0.89 -10.07
N ARG A 89 4.68 0.19 -10.84
CA ARG A 89 5.23 0.17 -12.22
C ARG A 89 6.76 0.16 -12.24
N GLU A 90 7.43 0.78 -11.26
CA GLU A 90 8.91 0.73 -11.08
C GLU A 90 9.33 0.96 -9.61
N ALA A 91 8.47 0.56 -8.64
CA ALA A 91 8.58 0.98 -7.24
C ALA A 91 8.68 2.53 -7.15
N CYS A 92 7.61 3.18 -7.60
CA CYS A 92 7.49 4.63 -7.59
C CYS A 92 6.33 5.05 -6.69
N LEU A 93 6.54 6.10 -5.90
CA LEU A 93 5.48 6.84 -5.25
C LEU A 93 4.75 7.66 -6.31
N LEU A 94 3.43 7.49 -6.43
CA LEU A 94 2.57 8.41 -7.16
C LEU A 94 2.22 9.56 -6.22
N LEU A 95 2.83 10.71 -6.50
CA LEU A 95 2.60 11.96 -5.82
C LEU A 95 1.25 12.56 -6.23
N GLU A 96 0.17 12.26 -5.52
CA GLU A 96 -1.08 13.01 -5.69
C GLU A 96 -1.23 14.04 -4.57
N LYS A 97 -0.91 15.31 -4.86
CA LYS A 97 -1.07 16.37 -3.86
C LYS A 97 -2.54 16.58 -3.54
N LYS A 98 -2.88 16.59 -2.24
CA LYS A 98 -4.15 17.11 -1.69
C LYS A 98 -4.52 18.52 -2.18
N PHE A 99 -3.55 19.29 -2.68
CA PHE A 99 -3.73 20.69 -3.11
C PHE A 99 -3.28 20.98 -4.57
N GLY A 100 -3.10 19.99 -5.45
CA GLY A 100 -2.69 20.29 -6.83
C GLY A 100 -2.84 19.16 -7.85
N ARG A 101 -3.24 19.51 -9.07
CA ARG A 101 -3.48 18.62 -10.23
C ARG A 101 -2.21 18.03 -10.89
N ASN A 102 -1.12 17.86 -10.14
CA ASN A 102 0.12 17.30 -10.70
C ASN A 102 0.43 15.97 -10.03
N SER A 103 0.21 14.88 -10.78
CA SER A 103 0.71 13.55 -10.46
C SER A 103 2.16 13.44 -10.95
N ALA A 104 3.10 13.13 -10.05
CA ALA A 104 4.49 12.85 -10.41
C ALA A 104 4.91 11.50 -9.83
N THR A 105 5.72 10.75 -10.55
CA THR A 105 6.28 9.48 -10.08
C THR A 105 7.67 9.70 -9.53
N MET A 106 7.94 9.28 -8.29
CA MET A 106 9.27 9.31 -7.69
C MET A 106 9.72 7.91 -7.33
N SER A 107 10.90 7.49 -7.80
CA SER A 107 11.50 6.22 -7.38
C SER A 107 11.84 6.25 -5.89
N PHE A 108 11.60 5.14 -5.18
CA PHE A 108 11.99 4.98 -3.76
C PHE A 108 13.50 5.18 -3.50
N GLY A 109 14.35 5.05 -4.53
CA GLY A 109 15.79 5.34 -4.42
C GLY A 109 16.13 6.83 -4.35
N SER A 110 15.14 7.72 -4.55
CA SER A 110 15.35 9.16 -4.43
C SER A 110 15.63 9.54 -2.97
N PRO A 111 16.56 10.46 -2.69
CA PRO A 111 16.77 10.99 -1.34
C PRO A 111 15.50 11.62 -0.74
N PHE A 112 14.52 11.96 -1.59
CA PHE A 112 13.24 12.52 -1.19
C PHE A 112 12.14 11.49 -0.97
N ALA A 113 12.34 10.21 -1.32
CA ALA A 113 11.35 9.13 -1.25
C ALA A 113 11.84 7.95 -0.39
N LYS A 114 12.81 8.21 0.49
CA LYS A 114 13.31 7.21 1.43
C LYS A 114 12.19 6.75 2.36
N SER A 115 12.18 5.46 2.67
CA SER A 115 11.08 4.84 3.40
C SER A 115 10.98 5.30 4.87
N ASP A 116 12.07 5.80 5.46
CA ASP A 116 12.12 6.45 6.78
C ASP A 116 11.42 7.82 6.83
N LEU A 117 11.08 8.39 5.66
CA LEU A 117 10.27 9.59 5.53
C LEU A 117 8.80 9.28 5.24
N LEU A 118 8.42 8.01 5.19
CA LEU A 118 7.06 7.59 4.86
C LEU A 118 6.37 7.01 6.09
N GLU A 119 5.07 7.21 6.16
CA GLU A 119 4.19 6.56 7.13
C GLU A 119 2.95 6.04 6.41
N VAL A 120 2.68 4.74 6.47
CA VAL A 120 1.47 4.16 5.89
C VAL A 120 0.28 4.51 6.76
N VAL A 121 -0.62 5.32 6.22
CA VAL A 121 -1.83 5.79 6.92
C VAL A 121 -3.11 5.08 6.51
N GLY A 122 -3.08 4.31 5.43
CA GLY A 122 -4.21 3.55 4.93
C GLY A 122 -3.89 2.90 3.60
N ASN A 123 -4.91 2.43 2.90
CA ASN A 123 -4.81 1.98 1.51
C ASN A 123 -6.07 2.35 0.73
N ILE A 124 -5.98 2.33 -0.59
CA ILE A 124 -7.06 2.77 -1.49
C ILE A 124 -8.36 1.96 -1.38
N TYR A 125 -8.33 0.78 -0.74
CA TYR A 125 -9.50 -0.09 -0.58
C TYR A 125 -10.17 0.05 0.79
N GLU A 126 -9.39 0.05 1.88
CA GLU A 126 -9.89 0.21 3.24
C GLU A 126 -10.14 1.67 3.62
N ASN A 127 -9.46 2.62 2.96
CA ASN A 127 -9.48 4.03 3.30
C ASN A 127 -9.67 4.96 2.07
N PRO A 128 -10.71 4.75 1.25
CA PRO A 128 -10.98 5.62 0.10
C PRO A 128 -11.19 7.08 0.50
N GLU A 129 -11.69 7.35 1.70
CA GLU A 129 -11.92 8.69 2.26
C GLU A 129 -10.64 9.53 2.39
N LEU A 130 -9.47 8.88 2.46
CA LEU A 130 -8.18 9.60 2.53
C LEU A 130 -7.81 10.28 1.20
N LEU A 131 -8.42 9.84 0.10
CA LEU A 131 -8.26 10.42 -1.24
C LEU A 131 -9.31 11.49 -1.54
N GLU A 132 -10.38 11.58 -0.76
CA GLU A 132 -11.41 12.59 -0.95
C GLU A 132 -10.87 13.97 -0.57
N VAL A 133 -10.75 14.84 -1.58
CA VAL A 133 -10.41 16.25 -1.36
C VAL A 133 -11.59 16.90 -0.66
N LYS A 134 -11.45 17.16 0.65
CA LYS A 134 -12.35 18.10 1.34
C LYS A 134 -12.27 19.44 0.61
N ARG A 135 -13.35 19.76 -0.12
CA ARG A 135 -13.58 21.04 -0.79
C ARG A 135 -13.81 22.14 0.23
#